data_AF-A0A9X2DPT8-F1
#
_entry.id   AF-A0A9X2DPT8-F1
#
_cell.length_a   1.000
_cell.length_b   1.000
_cell.length_c   1.000
_cell.angle_alpha   90.00
_cell.angle_beta   90.00
_cell.angle_gamma   90.00
#
_symmetry.space_group_name_H-M   'P 1'
#
loop_
_entity.id
_entity.type
_entity.pdbx_description
1 polymer ?
#
loop_
_entity_poly.entity_id
_entity_poly.type
_entity_poly.pdbx_seq_one_letter_code
_entity_poly.pdbx_strand_id
1 'polypeptide(L)'
;MNVIMQQLVNNKVNSLTPSELLQLAKQYQIPLTSEQADKVIAVLRSEDIDVANQAQVSRMIHRLQTEVDSHVSGVIQQLLQQFSHYL
;
A
#
# COMPACT_ATOMS: atom_id res chain seq x y z
N MET A 1 8.78 17.92 -6.17
CA MET A 1 8.35 16.52 -6.43
C MET A 1 9.27 15.97 -7.52
N ASN A 2 10.12 15.00 -7.19
CA ASN A 2 11.06 14.42 -8.14
C ASN A 2 10.35 13.30 -8.91
N VAL A 3 9.94 13.57 -10.16
CA VAL A 3 9.18 12.63 -11.02
C VAL A 3 9.81 11.23 -11.14
N ILE A 4 11.14 11.15 -11.03
CA ILE A 4 11.87 9.88 -11.04
C ILE A 4 11.59 9.06 -9.78
N MET A 5 11.58 9.69 -8.59
CA MET A 5 11.26 9.00 -7.34
C MET A 5 9.81 8.50 -7.34
N GLN A 6 8.87 9.31 -7.82
CA GLN A 6 7.47 8.91 -7.95
C GLN A 6 7.33 7.66 -8.82
N GLN A 7 7.95 7.62 -10.01
CA GLN A 7 7.89 6.47 -10.89
C GLN A 7 8.52 5.21 -10.27
N LEU A 8 9.61 5.36 -9.52
CA LEU A 8 10.23 4.24 -8.80
C LEU A 8 9.29 3.69 -7.73
N VAL A 9 8.64 4.57 -6.95
CA VAL A 9 7.70 4.15 -5.91
C VAL A 9 6.43 3.55 -6.52
N ASN A 10 5.85 4.14 -7.56
CA ASN A 10 4.71 3.59 -8.29
C ASN A 10 5.01 2.18 -8.81
N ASN A 11 6.15 2.00 -9.49
CA ASN A 11 6.57 0.68 -9.94
C ASN A 11 6.74 -0.29 -8.78
N LYS A 12 7.31 0.15 -7.64
CA LYS A 12 7.50 -0.71 -6.47
C LYS A 12 6.18 -1.12 -5.81
N VAL A 13 5.20 -0.22 -5.73
CA VAL A 13 3.85 -0.51 -5.20
C VAL A 13 3.07 -1.41 -6.14
N ASN A 14 3.08 -1.13 -7.44
CA ASN A 14 2.38 -1.93 -8.45
C ASN A 14 2.97 -3.34 -8.62
N SER A 15 4.28 -3.51 -8.42
CA SER A 15 4.96 -4.81 -8.46
C SER A 15 5.00 -5.55 -7.13
N LEU A 16 4.49 -4.95 -6.05
CA LEU A 16 4.56 -5.52 -4.71
C LEU A 16 3.85 -6.89 -4.65
N THR A 17 4.48 -7.83 -3.96
CA THR A 17 3.91 -9.16 -3.70
C THR A 17 3.41 -9.29 -2.26
N PRO A 18 2.52 -10.25 -1.97
CA PRO A 18 2.00 -10.45 -0.61
C PRO A 18 3.12 -10.74 0.39
N SER A 19 4.12 -11.52 -0.02
CA SER A 19 5.30 -11.84 0.78
C SER A 19 6.16 -10.62 1.09
N GLU A 20 6.39 -9.75 0.10
CA GLU A 20 7.12 -8.49 0.33
C GLU A 20 6.34 -7.53 1.23
N LEU A 21 5.01 -7.45 1.05
CA LEU A 21 4.16 -6.66 1.93
C LEU A 21 4.20 -7.16 3.38
N LEU A 22 4.21 -8.47 3.59
CA LEU A 22 4.38 -9.08 4.93
C LEU A 22 5.75 -8.78 5.52
N GLN A 23 6.82 -8.84 4.71
CA GLN A 23 8.16 -8.48 5.17
C GLN A 23 8.24 -7.01 5.58
N LEU A 24 7.66 -6.10 4.78
CA LEU A 24 7.57 -4.68 5.12
C LEU A 24 6.76 -4.48 6.40
N ALA A 25 5.56 -5.05 6.49
CA ALA A 25 4.73 -4.97 7.70
C ALA A 25 5.52 -5.43 8.93
N LYS A 26 6.23 -6.56 8.85
CA LYS A 26 7.10 -7.05 9.93
C LYS A 26 8.24 -6.08 10.26
N GLN A 27 8.88 -5.48 9.27
CA GLN A 27 9.96 -4.50 9.45
C GLN A 27 9.47 -3.25 10.20
N TYR A 28 8.26 -2.79 9.89
CA TYR A 28 7.62 -1.66 10.57
C TYR A 28 6.85 -2.06 11.84
N GLN A 29 6.99 -3.31 12.30
CA GLN A 29 6.28 -3.86 13.47
C GLN A 29 4.75 -3.77 13.37
N ILE A 30 4.24 -3.80 12.16
CA ILE A 30 2.82 -3.74 11.88
C ILE A 30 2.24 -5.16 11.81
N PRO A 31 1.24 -5.50 12.64
CA PRO A 31 0.60 -6.81 12.59
C PRO A 31 -0.21 -6.96 11.30
N LEU A 32 0.27 -7.82 10.40
CA LEU A 32 -0.40 -8.18 9.14
C LEU A 32 -0.31 -9.69 8.93
N THR A 33 -1.44 -10.33 8.64
CA THR A 33 -1.51 -11.76 8.33
C THR A 33 -1.37 -12.01 6.83
N SER A 34 -1.00 -13.24 6.44
CA SER A 34 -0.84 -13.58 5.02
C SER A 34 -2.12 -13.38 4.22
N GLU A 35 -3.28 -13.81 4.75
CA GLU A 35 -4.57 -13.60 4.08
C GLU A 35 -4.90 -12.11 3.88
N GLN A 36 -4.58 -11.27 4.86
CA GLN A 36 -4.76 -9.82 4.73
C GLN A 36 -3.83 -9.25 3.67
N ALA A 37 -2.57 -9.69 3.61
CA ALA A 37 -1.62 -9.26 2.59
C ALA A 37 -2.09 -9.66 1.19
N ASP A 38 -2.59 -10.89 1.00
CA ASP A 38 -3.13 -11.36 -0.28
C ASP A 38 -4.31 -10.49 -0.74
N LYS A 39 -5.26 -10.20 0.16
CA LYS A 39 -6.39 -9.32 -0.15
C LYS A 39 -5.95 -7.90 -0.48
N VAL A 40 -4.99 -7.34 0.25
CA VAL A 40 -4.44 -6.01 -0.04
C VAL A 40 -3.83 -5.99 -1.42
N ILE A 41 -2.93 -6.94 -1.75
CA ILE A 41 -2.30 -7.00 -3.06
C ILE A 41 -3.34 -7.17 -4.18
N ALA A 42 -4.40 -7.96 -3.95
CA ALA A 42 -5.49 -8.10 -4.92
C ALA A 42 -6.19 -6.75 -5.21
N VAL A 43 -6.45 -5.95 -4.17
CA VAL A 43 -6.99 -4.59 -4.33
C VAL A 43 -5.98 -3.67 -5.00
N LEU A 44 -4.71 -3.71 -4.59
CA LEU A 44 -3.64 -2.89 -5.18
C LEU A 44 -3.43 -3.19 -6.66
N ARG A 45 -3.57 -4.44 -7.09
CA ARG A 45 -3.42 -4.86 -8.49
C ARG A 45 -4.67 -4.66 -9.34
N SER A 46 -5.81 -4.32 -8.72
CA SER A 46 -7.05 -4.07 -9.47
C SER A 46 -7.00 -2.77 -10.28
N GLU A 47 -6.08 -1.86 -9.95
CA GLU A 47 -5.88 -0.57 -10.61
C GLU A 47 -4.39 -0.19 -10.61
N ASP A 48 -3.94 0.61 -11.57
CA ASP A 48 -2.57 1.13 -11.59
C ASP A 48 -2.44 2.26 -10.55
N ILE A 49 -1.60 2.05 -9.54
CA ILE A 49 -1.50 2.95 -8.40
C ILE A 49 -0.46 4.03 -8.63
N ASP A 50 -0.93 5.27 -8.61
CA ASP A 50 -0.09 6.46 -8.53
C ASP A 50 -0.04 6.97 -7.08
N VAL A 51 1.10 6.78 -6.42
CA VAL A 51 1.29 7.20 -5.03
C VAL A 51 1.30 8.72 -4.84
N ALA A 52 1.49 9.50 -5.91
CA ALA A 52 1.34 10.96 -5.86
C ALA A 52 -0.12 11.41 -5.97
N ASN A 53 -1.02 10.55 -6.46
CA ASN A 53 -2.43 10.86 -6.58
C ASN A 53 -3.15 10.59 -5.25
N GLN A 54 -3.20 11.61 -4.40
CA GLN A 54 -3.84 11.49 -3.09
C GLN A 54 -5.32 11.05 -3.16
N ALA A 55 -6.05 11.45 -4.21
CA ALA A 55 -7.44 11.01 -4.39
C ALA A 55 -7.55 9.52 -4.69
N GLN A 56 -6.60 8.96 -5.46
CA GLN A 56 -6.52 7.51 -5.68
C GLN A 56 -6.15 6.76 -4.41
N VAL A 57 -5.11 7.23 -3.72
CA VAL A 57 -4.67 6.64 -2.44
C VAL A 57 -5.80 6.63 -1.41
N SER A 58 -6.52 7.75 -1.23
CA SER A 58 -7.67 7.80 -0.32
C SER A 58 -8.78 6.83 -0.70
N ARG A 59 -9.11 6.70 -2.00
CA ARG A 59 -10.12 5.73 -2.46
C ARG A 59 -9.68 4.30 -2.20
N MET A 60 -8.41 3.98 -2.45
CA MET A 60 -7.85 2.67 -2.18
C MET A 60 -7.89 2.33 -0.69
N ILE A 61 -7.48 3.25 0.20
CA ILE A 61 -7.59 3.04 1.65
C ILE A 61 -9.04 2.79 2.07
N HIS A 62 -9.98 3.56 1.51
CA HIS A 62 -11.40 3.36 1.78
C HIS A 62 -11.91 1.99 1.30
N ARG A 63 -11.48 1.54 0.11
CA ARG A 63 -11.78 0.20 -0.38
C ARG A 63 -11.21 -0.88 0.54
N LEU A 64 -9.99 -0.72 1.01
CA LEU A 64 -9.39 -1.65 1.97
C LEU A 64 -10.15 -1.70 3.30
N GLN A 65 -10.70 -0.57 3.77
CA GLN A 65 -11.57 -0.51 4.95
C GLN A 65 -12.84 -1.36 4.77
N THR A 66 -13.45 -1.29 3.59
CA THR A 66 -14.73 -1.95 3.30
C THR A 66 -14.56 -3.41 2.88
N GLU A 67 -13.55 -3.72 2.05
CA GLU A 67 -13.36 -5.04 1.42
C GLU A 67 -12.51 -5.99 2.25
N VAL A 68 -11.57 -5.47 3.05
CA VAL A 68 -10.61 -6.30 3.80
C VAL A 68 -10.89 -6.25 5.29
N ASP A 69 -10.51 -5.14 5.94
CA ASP A 69 -10.76 -4.87 7.36
C ASP A 69 -10.29 -3.43 7.69
N SER A 70 -10.93 -2.82 8.68
CA SER A 70 -10.53 -1.49 9.16
C SER A 70 -9.12 -1.49 9.73
N HIS A 71 -8.69 -2.57 10.38
CA HIS A 71 -7.33 -2.72 10.90
C HIS A 71 -6.29 -2.66 9.78
N VAL A 72 -6.50 -3.43 8.70
CA VAL A 72 -5.58 -3.52 7.56
C VAL A 72 -5.46 -2.18 6.83
N SER A 73 -6.57 -1.47 6.68
CA SER A 73 -6.52 -0.14 6.08
C SER A 73 -5.61 0.84 6.82
N GLY A 74 -5.59 0.77 8.16
CA GLY A 74 -4.74 1.60 9.00
C GLY A 74 -3.27 1.24 8.82
N VAL A 75 -2.97 -0.05 8.72
CA VAL A 75 -1.63 -0.57 8.40
C VAL A 75 -1.12 -0.02 7.07
N ILE A 76 -1.93 -0.12 6.02
CA ILE A 76 -1.54 0.34 4.68
C ILE A 76 -1.43 1.86 4.63
N GLN A 77 -2.31 2.58 5.31
CA GLN A 77 -2.21 4.03 5.45
C GLN A 77 -0.90 4.44 6.11
N GLN A 78 -0.50 3.78 7.20
CA GLN A 78 0.77 4.04 7.88
C GLN A 78 1.97 3.74 6.98
N LEU A 79 1.96 2.61 6.26
CA LEU A 79 3.00 2.25 5.29
C LEU A 79 3.15 3.34 4.21
N LEU A 80 2.04 3.76 3.59
CA LEU A 80 2.07 4.79 2.56
C LEU A 80 2.52 6.15 3.09
N GLN A 81 2.17 6.51 4.32
CA GLN A 81 2.68 7.72 4.96
C GLN A 81 4.21 7.67 5.13
N GLN A 82 4.76 6.51 5.48
CA GLN A 82 6.22 6.33 5.53
C GLN A 82 6.85 6.47 4.14
N PHE A 83 6.25 5.89 3.10
CA PHE A 83 6.73 6.08 1.72
C PHE A 83 6.62 7.53 1.24
N SER A 84 5.57 8.25 1.63
CA SER A 84 5.39 9.65 1.30
C SER A 84 6.46 10.56 1.93
N HIS A 85 7.10 10.14 3.02
CA HIS A 85 8.22 10.88 3.60
C HIS A 85 9.46 10.86 2.69
N TYR A 86 9.56 9.88 1.77
CA TYR A 86 10.66 9.74 0.83
C TYR A 86 10.41 10.41 -0.55
N LEU A 87 9.22 10.99 -0.78
CA LEU A 87 8.81 11.65 -2.04
C LEU A 87 8.95 13.18 -1.97
#